data_AF-A0A328UAC6-F1
#
_entry.id   AF-A0A328UAC6-F1
#
_cell.length_a   1.000
_cell.length_b   1.000
_cell.length_c   1.000
_cell.angle_alpha   90.00
_cell.angle_beta   90.00
_cell.angle_gamma   90.00
#
_symmetry.space_group_name_H-M   'P 1'
#
loop_
_entity.id
_entity.type
_entity.pdbx_description
1 polymer ?
#
loop_
_entity_poly.entity_id
_entity_poly.type
_entity_poly.pdbx_seq_one_letter_code
_entity_poly.pdbx_strand_id
1 'polypeptide(L)'
;MRTKEEFEFIMDQLLEEAVKSFKSTRQYALLQEKMEQMEQDCEAMFQTDEKAFALECFDFIRSADGQEESHVYRQAFRDCVLVLKWMGVLA
;
A
#
# COMPACT_ATOMS: atom_id res chain seq x y z
N MET A 1 -11.93 26.04 10.87
CA MET A 1 -11.28 24.75 11.23
C MET A 1 -11.52 23.82 10.07
N ARG A 2 -10.47 23.30 9.42
CA ARG A 2 -10.68 22.16 8.53
C ARG A 2 -11.10 20.97 9.39
N THR A 3 -12.18 20.31 9.03
CA THR A 3 -12.69 19.17 9.82
C THR A 3 -11.70 18.02 9.72
N LYS A 4 -11.70 17.12 10.70
CA LYS A 4 -10.90 15.89 10.66
C LYS A 4 -11.10 15.14 9.32
N GLU A 5 -12.32 15.14 8.82
CA GLU A 5 -12.71 14.52 7.55
C GLU A 5 -12.01 15.13 6.33
N GLU A 6 -11.84 16.45 6.27
CA GLU A 6 -11.09 17.10 5.19
C GLU A 6 -9.60 16.73 5.21
N PHE A 7 -9.03 16.55 6.41
CA PHE A 7 -7.65 16.07 6.54
C PHE A 7 -7.50 14.63 6.04
N GLU A 8 -8.39 13.74 6.46
CA GLU A 8 -8.40 12.34 6.00
C GLU A 8 -8.56 12.25 4.48
N PHE A 9 -9.45 13.04 3.89
CA PHE A 9 -9.65 13.09 2.44
C PHE A 9 -8.39 13.53 1.68
N ILE A 10 -7.70 14.58 2.16
CA ILE A 10 -6.45 15.05 1.54
C ILE A 10 -5.35 13.99 1.66
N MET A 11 -5.26 13.33 2.82
CA MET A 11 -4.29 12.27 3.03
C MET A 11 -4.50 11.09 2.08
N ASP A 12 -5.75 10.72 1.80
CA ASP A 12 -6.08 9.67 0.84
C ASP A 12 -5.67 10.04 -0.59
N GLN A 13 -5.93 11.28 -1.00
CA GLN A 13 -5.51 11.79 -2.32
C GLN A 13 -3.98 11.73 -2.49
N LEU A 14 -3.23 12.18 -1.48
CA LEU A 14 -1.76 12.17 -1.52
C LEU A 14 -1.19 10.75 -1.52
N LEU A 15 -1.79 9.83 -0.75
CA LEU A 15 -1.43 8.43 -0.78
C LEU A 15 -1.69 7.81 -2.16
N GLU A 16 -2.85 8.09 -2.76
CA GLU A 16 -3.18 7.59 -4.10
C GLU A 16 -2.18 8.07 -5.16
N GLU A 17 -1.77 9.35 -5.10
CA GLU A 17 -0.74 9.89 -5.98
C GLU A 17 0.63 9.24 -5.75
N ALA A 18 1.03 9.04 -4.49
CA ALA A 18 2.27 8.35 -4.15
C ALA A 18 2.28 6.91 -4.68
N VAL A 19 1.16 6.19 -4.55
CA VAL A 19 1.00 4.85 -5.12
C VAL A 19 1.08 4.89 -6.64
N LYS A 20 0.39 5.83 -7.32
CA LYS A 20 0.49 5.99 -8.78
C LYS A 20 1.92 6.27 -9.23
N SER A 21 2.66 7.10 -8.49
CA SER A 21 4.07 7.38 -8.74
C SER A 21 4.92 6.12 -8.55
N PHE A 22 4.69 5.35 -7.49
CA PHE A 22 5.40 4.08 -7.29
C PHE A 22 5.13 3.09 -8.43
N LYS A 23 3.89 3.02 -8.93
CA LYS A 23 3.52 2.16 -10.05
C LYS A 23 4.26 2.45 -11.36
N SER A 24 4.80 3.66 -11.53
CA SER A 24 5.61 4.00 -12.71
C SER A 24 7.09 3.66 -12.55
N THR A 25 7.51 3.16 -11.39
CA THR A 25 8.90 2.80 -11.12
C THR A 25 9.29 1.44 -11.71
N ARG A 26 10.59 1.23 -11.96
CA ARG A 26 11.10 -0.09 -12.39
C ARG A 26 10.91 -1.16 -11.31
N GLN A 27 10.95 -0.77 -10.04
CA GLN A 27 10.73 -1.66 -8.90
C GLN A 27 9.33 -2.25 -8.94
N TYR A 28 8.31 -1.43 -9.19
CA TYR A 28 6.94 -1.92 -9.34
C TYR A 28 6.79 -2.82 -10.57
N ALA A 29 7.42 -2.48 -11.70
CA ALA A 29 7.41 -3.35 -12.87
C ALA A 29 8.03 -4.74 -12.58
N LEU A 30 9.16 -4.79 -11.87
CA LEU A 30 9.78 -6.04 -11.44
C LEU A 30 8.88 -6.82 -10.47
N LEU A 31 8.19 -6.12 -9.56
CA LEU A 31 7.23 -6.74 -8.64
C LEU A 31 6.07 -7.39 -9.42
N GLN A 32 5.51 -6.69 -10.40
CA GLN A 32 4.45 -7.23 -11.27
C GLN A 32 4.92 -8.47 -12.04
N GLU A 33 6.10 -8.42 -12.67
CA GLU A 33 6.69 -9.58 -13.36
C GLU A 33 6.82 -10.80 -12.42
N LYS A 34 7.18 -10.58 -11.15
CA LYS A 34 7.28 -11.67 -10.17
C LYS A 34 5.92 -12.18 -9.69
N MET A 35 4.94 -11.31 -9.53
CA MET A 35 3.58 -11.71 -9.17
C MET A 35 2.94 -12.55 -10.28
N GLU A 36 3.10 -12.16 -11.54
CA GLU A 36 2.61 -12.93 -12.70
C GLU A 36 3.28 -14.30 -12.78
N GLN A 37 4.60 -14.37 -12.56
CA GLN A 37 5.29 -15.66 -12.51
C GLN A 37 4.78 -16.55 -11.37
N MET A 38 4.57 -15.98 -10.19
CA MET A 38 4.04 -16.71 -9.04
C MET A 38 2.64 -17.25 -9.32
N GLU A 39 1.79 -16.48 -10.00
CA GLU A 39 0.45 -16.92 -10.40
C GLU A 39 0.54 -18.12 -11.36
N GLN A 40 1.38 -18.05 -12.40
CA GLN A 40 1.63 -19.15 -13.33
C GLN A 40 2.17 -20.41 -12.63
N ASP A 41 3.11 -20.24 -11.70
CA ASP A 41 3.67 -21.34 -10.92
C ASP A 41 2.58 -22.00 -10.06
N CYS A 42 1.70 -21.20 -9.45
CA CYS A 42 0.56 -21.72 -8.70
C CYS A 42 -0.43 -22.48 -9.59
N GLU A 43 -0.70 -22.00 -10.81
CA GLU A 43 -1.55 -22.72 -11.76
C GLU A 43 -0.97 -24.07 -12.18
N ALA A 44 0.35 -24.16 -12.32
CA ALA A 44 1.04 -25.38 -12.74
C ALA A 44 1.26 -26.39 -11.61
N MET A 45 1.35 -25.93 -10.35
CA MET A 45 1.73 -26.78 -9.20
C MET A 45 0.55 -27.37 -8.42
N PHE A 46 -0.58 -26.69 -8.34
CA PHE A 46 -1.67 -27.11 -7.46
C PHE A 46 -2.71 -28.00 -8.16
N GLN A 47 -3.19 -29.04 -7.46
CA GLN A 47 -4.42 -29.71 -7.87
C GLN A 47 -5.64 -28.80 -7.63
N THR A 48 -6.77 -29.07 -8.30
CA THR A 48 -7.96 -28.21 -8.33
C THR A 48 -8.41 -27.76 -6.93
N ASP A 49 -8.33 -28.66 -5.95
CA ASP A 49 -8.78 -28.49 -4.58
C ASP A 49 -7.80 -27.62 -3.76
N GLU A 50 -6.51 -27.76 -4.03
CA GLU A 50 -5.43 -26.98 -3.41
C GLU A 50 -5.38 -25.55 -3.98
N LYS A 51 -5.76 -25.40 -5.26
CA LYS A 51 -5.83 -24.09 -5.93
C LYS A 51 -6.85 -23.17 -5.26
N ALA A 52 -8.01 -23.70 -4.84
CA ALA A 52 -9.04 -22.92 -4.16
C ALA A 52 -8.53 -22.37 -2.81
N PHE A 53 -7.88 -23.20 -2.00
CA PHE A 53 -7.30 -22.79 -0.73
C PHE A 53 -6.15 -21.79 -0.90
N ALA A 54 -5.26 -22.01 -1.88
CA ALA A 54 -4.16 -21.10 -2.15
C ALA A 54 -4.65 -19.72 -2.60
N LEU A 55 -5.67 -19.66 -3.46
CA LEU A 55 -6.28 -18.40 -3.89
C LEU A 55 -6.93 -17.64 -2.73
N GLU A 56 -7.65 -18.33 -1.84
CA GLU A 56 -8.23 -17.72 -0.63
C GLU A 56 -7.14 -17.12 0.28
N CYS A 57 -6.01 -17.83 0.43
CA CYS A 57 -4.86 -17.31 1.17
C CYS A 57 -4.25 -16.07 0.49
N PHE A 58 -4.13 -16.06 -0.84
CA PHE A 58 -3.62 -14.90 -1.56
C PHE A 58 -4.55 -13.69 -1.50
N ASP A 59 -5.86 -13.89 -1.57
CA ASP A 59 -6.84 -12.82 -1.40
C ASP A 59 -6.79 -12.24 0.01
N PHE A 60 -6.65 -13.09 1.03
CA PHE A 60 -6.44 -12.62 2.41
C PHE A 60 -5.17 -11.78 2.54
N ILE A 61 -4.03 -12.29 2.03
CA ILE A 61 -2.75 -11.57 2.05
C ILE A 61 -2.89 -10.23 1.31
N ARG A 62 -3.47 -10.22 0.11
CA ARG A 62 -3.67 -9.01 -0.71
C ARG A 62 -4.64 -8.02 -0.06
N SER A 63 -5.60 -8.48 0.74
CA SER A 63 -6.52 -7.60 1.49
C SER A 63 -5.83 -6.90 2.68
N ALA A 64 -4.81 -7.53 3.25
CA ALA A 64 -3.98 -6.98 4.31
C ALA A 64 -2.80 -6.15 3.74
N ASP A 65 -2.32 -6.51 2.55
CA ASP A 65 -1.29 -5.81 1.79
C ASP A 65 -1.70 -4.36 1.52
N GLY A 66 -0.79 -3.41 1.77
CA GLY A 66 -1.07 -1.98 1.64
C GLY A 66 -1.69 -1.30 2.87
N GLN A 67 -2.22 -2.06 3.84
CA GLN A 67 -2.77 -1.48 5.09
C GLN A 67 -1.66 -0.94 5.98
N GLU A 68 -0.55 -1.66 6.09
CA GLU A 68 0.63 -1.21 6.86
C GLU A 68 1.24 0.03 6.21
N GLU A 69 1.44 0.03 4.89
CA GLU A 69 2.00 1.14 4.14
C GLU A 69 1.12 2.39 4.25
N SER A 70 -0.21 2.23 4.14
CA SER A 70 -1.17 3.31 4.35
C SER A 70 -1.07 3.89 5.77
N HIS A 71 -1.00 3.03 6.78
CA HIS A 71 -0.82 3.44 8.16
C HIS A 71 0.48 4.22 8.37
N VAL A 72 1.60 3.67 7.89
CA VAL A 72 2.94 4.27 8.00
C VAL A 72 3.00 5.61 7.28
N TYR A 73 2.45 5.71 6.07
CA TYR A 73 2.40 6.97 5.30
C TYR A 73 1.64 8.06 6.08
N ARG A 74 0.47 7.72 6.64
CA ARG A 74 -0.33 8.64 7.45
C ARG A 74 0.40 9.06 8.74
N GLN A 75 1.07 8.13 9.40
CA GLN A 75 1.87 8.44 10.59
C GLN A 75 3.06 9.35 10.25
N ALA A 76 3.75 9.10 9.14
CA ALA A 76 4.88 9.91 8.70
C ALA A 76 4.50 11.39 8.48
N PHE A 77 3.31 11.67 7.95
CA PHE A 77 2.81 13.05 7.85
C PHE A 77 2.61 13.71 9.22
N ARG A 78 2.08 12.97 10.20
CA ARG A 78 1.93 13.48 11.58
C ARG A 78 3.30 13.74 12.20
N ASP A 79 4.25 12.84 11.99
CA ASP A 79 5.62 12.98 12.48
C ASP A 79 6.32 14.19 11.85
N CYS A 80 6.14 14.43 10.55
CA CYS A 80 6.62 15.64 9.88
C CYS A 80 6.05 16.93 10.51
N VAL A 81 4.75 16.96 10.81
CA VAL A 81 4.14 18.11 11.50
C VAL A 81 4.75 18.31 12.90
N LEU A 82 5.01 17.22 13.64
CA LEU A 82 5.66 17.28 14.94
C LEU A 82 7.08 17.83 14.85
N VAL A 83 7.87 17.36 13.87
CA VAL A 83 9.23 17.86 13.62
C VAL A 83 9.21 19.35 13.30
N LEU A 84 8.31 19.80 12.44
CA LEU A 84 8.23 21.22 12.08
C LEU A 84 7.82 22.12 13.26
N LYS A 85 6.98 21.61 14.16
CA LYS A 85 6.66 22.29 15.44
C LYS A 85 7.86 22.38 16.36
N TRP A 86 8.61 21.28 16.50
CA TRP A 86 9.84 21.27 17.29
C TRP A 86 10.90 22.22 16.77
N MET A 87 10.98 22.38 15.44
CA MET A 87 11.87 23.34 14.80
C MET A 87 11.38 24.80 14.91
N GLY A 88 10.20 25.06 15.48
CA GLY A 88 9.62 26.39 15.59
C GLY A 88 9.16 26.99 14.24
N VAL A 89 9.06 26.18 13.19
CA VAL A 89 8.58 26.60 11.86
C VAL A 89 7.05 26.66 11.83
N LEU A 90 6.42 25.71 12.52
CA LEU A 90 4.98 25.67 12.74
C LEU A 90 4.69 26.01 14.21
N ALA A 91 3.72 26.91 14.44
CA ALA A 91 3.24 27.25 15.77
C ALA A 91 2.45 26.09 16.43
#